data_AF-A0AA47ETF2-F1
#
_entry.id   AF-A0AA47ETF2-F1
#
_cell.length_a   1.000
_cell.length_b   1.000
_cell.length_c   1.000
_cell.angle_alpha   90.00
_cell.angle_beta   90.00
_cell.angle_gamma   90.00
#
_symmetry.space_group_name_H-M   'P 1'
#
loop_
_entity.id
_entity.type
_entity.pdbx_description
1 polymer ?
#
loop_
_entity_poly.entity_id
_entity_poly.type
_entity_poly.pdbx_seq_one_letter_code
_entity_poly.pdbx_strand_id
1 'polypeptide(L)'
;MTESNENASIIITLTVARVDFGGNTGKGEYFYSFSPDLLLVGKGQQDVTLVYRFDVDVPYQFRIRSLLSSDAHDQLEEPKIADDGRSVSVVNRNNKATLIFLTVIIEDEKRKLLFSCDPQVGNDPQISPQ
;
A
#
# COMPACT_ATOMS: atom_id res chain seq x y z
N MET A 1 26.66 19.12 -10.82
CA MET A 1 25.47 18.34 -11.22
C MET A 1 25.14 17.44 -10.05
N THR A 2 24.17 17.83 -9.24
CA THR A 2 23.67 16.97 -8.16
C THR A 2 22.81 15.90 -8.81
N GLU A 3 23.30 14.66 -8.80
CA GLU A 3 22.46 13.49 -9.06
C GLU A 3 21.26 13.59 -8.12
N SER A 4 20.07 13.70 -8.70
CA SER A 4 18.84 13.47 -7.94
C SER A 4 18.89 12.01 -7.52
N ASN A 5 19.14 11.76 -6.23
CA ASN A 5 18.89 10.44 -5.65
C ASN A 5 17.40 10.14 -5.89
N GLU A 6 17.09 9.32 -6.88
CA GLU A 6 15.79 8.66 -6.92
C GLU A 6 15.72 7.79 -5.67
N ASN A 7 14.87 8.17 -4.71
CA ASN A 7 14.60 7.34 -3.55
C ASN A 7 14.12 5.97 -4.05
N ALA A 8 14.74 4.90 -3.54
CA ALA A 8 14.40 3.54 -3.93
C ALA A 8 12.90 3.29 -3.70
N SER A 9 12.24 2.68 -4.69
CA SER A 9 10.80 2.41 -4.64
C SER A 9 10.55 0.92 -4.49
N ILE A 10 9.65 0.56 -3.58
CA ILE A 10 9.14 -0.79 -3.42
C ILE A 10 7.72 -0.81 -3.97
N ILE A 11 7.49 -1.65 -4.97
CA ILE A 11 6.18 -1.80 -5.60
C ILE A 11 5.42 -2.93 -4.91
N ILE A 12 4.22 -2.62 -4.43
CA ILE A 12 3.27 -3.55 -3.86
C ILE A 12 2.06 -3.60 -4.80
N THR A 13 1.85 -4.75 -5.42
CA THR A 13 0.75 -4.95 -6.36
C THR A 13 -0.50 -5.39 -5.60
N LEU A 14 -1.62 -4.72 -5.85
CA LEU A 14 -2.91 -4.94 -5.23
C LEU A 14 -3.88 -5.53 -6.24
N THR A 15 -4.27 -6.79 -6.04
CA THR A 15 -5.35 -7.41 -6.81
C THR A 15 -6.66 -7.20 -6.08
N VAL A 16 -7.71 -6.81 -6.81
CA VAL A 16 -9.06 -6.63 -6.28
C VAL A 16 -10.08 -7.16 -7.29
N ALA A 17 -11.01 -7.95 -6.79
CA ALA A 17 -12.14 -8.45 -7.56
C ALA A 17 -13.41 -8.42 -6.72
N ARG A 18 -14.54 -8.19 -7.37
CA ARG A 18 -15.85 -8.53 -6.79
C ARG A 18 -16.09 -10.02 -7.00
N VAL A 19 -16.56 -10.71 -5.97
CA VAL A 19 -16.79 -12.15 -5.97
C VAL A 19 -18.18 -12.47 -5.45
N ASP A 20 -18.76 -13.58 -5.91
CA ASP A 20 -20.06 -14.05 -5.42
C ASP A 20 -19.94 -14.78 -4.07
N PHE A 21 -18.77 -15.37 -3.79
CA PHE A 21 -18.45 -16.04 -2.54
C PHE A 21 -16.93 -16.01 -2.28
N GLY A 22 -16.51 -16.07 -1.02
CA GLY A 22 -15.10 -16.16 -0.62
C GLY A 22 -14.34 -14.83 -0.55
N GLY A 23 -15.06 -13.70 -0.59
CA GLY A 23 -14.45 -12.39 -0.39
C GLY A 23 -13.94 -12.20 1.05
N ASN A 24 -12.87 -11.43 1.20
CA ASN A 24 -12.22 -11.12 2.46
C ASN A 24 -12.42 -9.67 2.93
N THR A 25 -13.19 -8.87 2.18
CA THR A 25 -13.58 -7.49 2.58
C THR A 25 -14.98 -7.13 2.08
N GLY A 26 -15.47 -5.95 2.48
CA GLY A 26 -16.75 -5.40 2.02
C GLY A 26 -17.91 -6.36 2.25
N LYS A 27 -18.01 -6.94 3.47
CA LYS A 27 -19.01 -7.95 3.86
C LYS A 27 -18.95 -9.25 3.02
N GLY A 28 -17.78 -9.57 2.47
CA GLY A 28 -17.55 -10.79 1.69
C GLY A 28 -17.83 -10.64 0.19
N GLU A 29 -18.20 -9.44 -0.26
CA GLU A 29 -18.49 -9.17 -1.68
C GLU A 29 -17.23 -8.93 -2.52
N TYR A 30 -16.09 -8.65 -1.87
CA TYR A 30 -14.83 -8.36 -2.55
C TYR A 30 -13.71 -9.23 -2.00
N PHE A 31 -12.86 -9.68 -2.91
CA PHE A 31 -11.59 -10.32 -2.60
C PHE A 31 -10.46 -9.35 -2.95
N TYR A 32 -9.47 -9.25 -2.07
CA TYR A 32 -8.22 -8.57 -2.36
C TYR A 32 -6.99 -9.38 -1.93
N SER A 33 -5.86 -9.12 -2.56
CA SER A 33 -4.55 -9.60 -2.13
C SER A 33 -3.45 -8.60 -2.48
N PHE A 34 -2.36 -8.65 -1.72
CA PHE A 34 -1.15 -7.87 -1.97
C PHE A 34 -0.01 -8.79 -2.39
N SER A 35 0.88 -8.31 -3.25
CA SER A 35 2.13 -8.95 -3.63
C SER A 35 3.27 -7.93 -3.64
N PRO A 36 4.26 -8.03 -2.74
CA PRO A 36 4.35 -9.00 -1.66
C PRO A 36 3.20 -8.83 -0.64
N ASP A 37 2.81 -9.91 0.02
CA ASP A 37 1.76 -9.95 1.06
C ASP A 37 2.28 -9.49 2.42
N LEU A 38 3.53 -9.82 2.73
CA LEU A 38 4.29 -9.32 3.88
C LEU A 38 5.43 -8.41 3.39
N LEU A 39 5.42 -7.15 3.81
CA LEU A 39 6.50 -6.22 3.52
C LEU A 39 7.36 -5.98 4.77
N LEU A 40 8.65 -6.36 4.69
CA LEU A 40 9.67 -5.99 5.68
C LEU A 40 10.65 -5.01 5.03
N VAL A 41 10.81 -3.83 5.64
CA VAL A 41 11.76 -2.80 5.22
C VAL A 41 12.93 -2.81 6.19
N GLY A 42 14.08 -3.23 5.69
CA GLY A 42 15.27 -3.55 6.48
C GLY A 42 16.38 -2.48 6.45
N LYS A 43 17.53 -2.85 6.99
CA LYS A 43 18.78 -2.09 6.97
C LYS A 43 19.16 -1.70 5.54
N GLY A 44 19.48 -0.42 5.34
CA GLY A 44 19.84 0.15 4.04
C GLY A 44 18.63 0.56 3.20
N GLN A 45 17.41 0.34 3.69
CA GLN A 45 16.16 0.78 3.05
C GLN A 45 15.54 1.94 3.84
N GLN A 46 16.27 3.04 3.96
CA GLN A 46 15.77 4.30 4.52
C GLN A 46 15.14 5.16 3.43
N ASP A 47 14.12 5.93 3.82
CA ASP A 47 13.42 6.89 2.95
C ASP A 47 12.92 6.27 1.62
N VAL A 48 12.48 5.00 1.69
CA VAL A 48 11.97 4.27 0.53
C VAL A 48 10.53 4.67 0.23
N THR A 49 10.18 4.76 -1.05
CA THR A 49 8.79 5.00 -1.44
C THR A 49 8.06 3.66 -1.57
N LEU A 50 7.03 3.46 -0.75
CA LEU A 50 6.11 2.32 -0.89
C LEU A 50 5.03 2.71 -1.88
N VAL A 51 4.85 1.92 -2.94
CA VAL A 51 3.85 2.18 -3.98
C VAL A 51 2.85 1.03 -4.04
N TYR A 52 1.66 1.26 -3.50
CA TYR A 52 0.52 0.37 -3.64
C TYR A 52 -0.17 0.70 -4.96
N ARG A 53 -0.15 -0.23 -5.92
CA ARG A 53 -0.79 -0.03 -7.22
C ARG A 53 -1.68 -1.21 -7.56
N PHE A 54 -2.77 -0.96 -8.26
CA PHE A 54 -3.58 -2.04 -8.78
C PHE A 54 -2.77 -2.92 -9.75
N ASP A 55 -3.03 -4.22 -9.71
CA ASP A 55 -2.63 -5.12 -10.78
C ASP A 55 -3.24 -4.67 -12.12
N VAL A 56 -2.56 -4.98 -13.22
CA VAL A 56 -2.99 -4.60 -14.57
C VAL A 56 -4.37 -5.17 -14.91
N ASP A 57 -4.71 -6.34 -14.36
CA ASP A 57 -5.98 -7.02 -14.62
C ASP A 57 -7.14 -6.50 -13.75
N VAL A 58 -6.88 -5.62 -12.77
CA VAL A 58 -7.94 -5.05 -11.93
C VAL A 58 -8.81 -4.09 -12.77
N PRO A 59 -10.13 -4.30 -12.84
CA PRO A 59 -11.02 -3.43 -13.61
C PRO A 59 -10.90 -1.94 -13.25
N TYR A 60 -11.01 -1.08 -14.27
CA TYR A 60 -10.91 0.38 -14.12
C TYR A 60 -12.07 1.01 -13.34
N GLN A 61 -13.07 0.27 -12.89
CA GLN A 61 -14.09 0.81 -11.98
C GLN A 61 -13.58 0.98 -10.54
N PHE A 62 -12.45 0.36 -10.18
CA PHE A 62 -11.87 0.48 -8.86
C PHE A 62 -10.90 1.67 -8.78
N ARG A 63 -11.03 2.46 -7.72
CA ARG A 63 -10.18 3.64 -7.44
C ARG A 63 -9.72 3.63 -6.00
N ILE A 64 -8.43 3.88 -5.80
CA ILE A 64 -7.86 4.19 -4.49
C ILE A 64 -8.28 5.62 -4.14
N ARG A 65 -8.86 5.78 -2.95
CA ARG A 65 -9.36 7.06 -2.44
C ARG A 65 -8.60 7.56 -1.23
N SER A 66 -7.96 6.68 -0.48
CA SER A 66 -7.16 7.04 0.69
C SER A 66 -6.19 5.94 1.07
N LEU A 67 -5.15 6.31 1.82
CA LEU A 67 -4.30 5.41 2.57
C LEU A 67 -4.28 5.92 4.02
N LEU A 68 -4.78 5.10 4.94
CA LEU A 68 -4.75 5.36 6.38
C LEU A 68 -3.64 4.53 7.01
N SER A 69 -3.06 5.02 8.11
CA SER A 69 -2.00 4.33 8.84
C SER A 69 -2.20 4.41 10.34
N SER A 70 -1.69 3.40 11.04
CA SER A 70 -1.53 3.41 12.50
C SER A 70 -0.17 3.95 12.93
N ASP A 71 0.57 4.62 12.04
CA ASP A 71 1.96 5.01 12.30
C ASP A 71 2.03 6.01 13.46
N ALA A 72 2.54 5.54 14.59
CA ALA A 72 2.66 6.30 15.83
C ALA A 72 3.99 7.04 15.96
N HIS A 73 4.87 6.95 14.96
CA HIS A 73 6.25 7.42 15.06
C HIS A 73 6.68 8.36 13.93
N ASP A 74 5.73 8.86 13.14
CA ASP A 74 5.97 9.80 12.03
C ASP A 74 7.03 9.30 11.05
N GLN A 75 7.00 7.99 10.77
CA GLN A 75 7.86 7.32 9.80
C GLN A 75 7.29 7.37 8.38
N LEU A 76 5.98 7.56 8.24
CA LEU A 76 5.29 7.73 6.97
C LEU A 76 5.02 9.20 6.69
N GLU A 77 5.37 9.66 5.50
CA GLU A 77 4.97 10.98 5.02
C GLU A 77 3.52 11.01 4.54
N GLU A 78 3.05 12.17 4.08
CA GLU A 78 1.70 12.28 3.53
C GLU A 78 1.55 11.41 2.27
N PRO A 79 0.54 10.51 2.21
CA PRO A 79 0.32 9.68 1.04
C PRO A 79 -0.08 10.51 -0.18
N LYS A 80 0.44 10.13 -1.35
CA LYS A 80 0.11 10.73 -2.65
C LYS A 80 -0.65 9.73 -3.48
N ILE A 81 -1.90 10.05 -3.80
CA ILE A 81 -2.74 9.25 -4.69
C ILE A 81 -2.52 9.77 -6.11
N ALA A 82 -2.31 8.87 -7.06
CA ALA A 82 -2.21 9.23 -8.48
C ALA A 82 -3.54 9.79 -8.99
N ASP A 83 -3.49 10.70 -9.98
CA ASP A 83 -4.69 11.37 -10.52
C ASP A 83 -5.72 10.39 -11.09
N ASP A 84 -5.27 9.25 -11.61
CA ASP A 84 -6.12 8.17 -12.12
C ASP A 84 -6.70 7.27 -11.01
N GLY A 85 -6.31 7.48 -9.75
CA GLY A 85 -6.67 6.67 -8.59
C GLY A 85 -6.22 5.22 -8.69
N ARG A 86 -5.21 4.88 -9.50
CA ARG A 86 -4.73 3.50 -9.69
C ARG A 86 -3.57 3.11 -8.79
N SER A 87 -2.95 4.10 -8.15
CA SER A 87 -1.91 3.88 -7.14
C SER A 87 -1.95 4.92 -6.03
N VAL A 88 -1.43 4.54 -4.88
CA VAL A 88 -1.05 5.45 -3.80
C VAL A 88 0.39 5.16 -3.40
N SER A 89 1.18 6.21 -3.21
CA SER A 89 2.56 6.13 -2.75
C SER A 89 2.76 6.85 -1.43
N VAL A 90 3.61 6.32 -0.58
CA VAL A 90 4.00 6.97 0.68
C VAL A 90 5.49 6.76 0.93
N VAL A 91 6.19 7.81 1.35
CA VAL A 91 7.60 7.70 1.76
C VAL A 91 7.64 7.09 3.15
N ASN A 92 8.41 6.02 3.30
CA ASN A 92 8.65 5.32 4.55
C ASN A 92 10.12 5.50 4.97
N ARG A 93 10.32 6.21 6.06
CA ARG A 93 11.64 6.56 6.60
C ARG A 93 12.40 5.35 7.13
N ASN A 94 11.69 4.37 7.68
CA ASN A 94 12.28 3.20 8.34
C ASN A 94 13.45 3.57 9.28
N ASN A 95 13.22 4.52 10.20
CA ASN A 95 14.24 4.99 11.15
C ASN A 95 14.07 4.39 12.55
N LYS A 96 12.96 3.70 12.81
CA LYS A 96 12.64 3.00 14.06
C LYS A 96 11.99 1.66 13.77
N ALA A 97 12.37 0.65 14.54
CA ALA A 97 11.72 -0.65 14.48
C ALA A 97 10.25 -0.51 14.89
N THR A 98 9.31 -0.84 14.01
CA THR A 98 7.88 -0.62 14.23
C THR A 98 7.05 -1.48 13.30
N LEU A 99 5.93 -1.98 13.80
CA LEU A 99 4.90 -2.58 12.96
C LEU A 99 3.82 -1.55 12.66
N ILE A 100 3.61 -1.26 11.37
CA ILE A 100 2.64 -0.27 10.90
C ILE A 100 1.49 -1.02 10.20
N PHE A 101 0.27 -0.81 10.71
CA PHE A 101 -0.94 -1.24 10.02
C PHE A 101 -1.37 -0.16 9.05
N LEU A 102 -1.69 -0.55 7.83
CA LEU A 102 -2.18 0.33 6.79
C LEU A 102 -3.57 -0.13 6.34
N THR A 103 -4.35 0.81 5.84
CA THR A 103 -5.62 0.55 5.19
C THR A 103 -5.71 1.37 3.91
N VAL A 104 -5.74 0.69 2.76
CA VAL A 104 -6.04 1.28 1.47
C VAL A 104 -7.56 1.32 1.31
N ILE A 105 -8.13 2.51 1.18
CA ILE A 105 -9.57 2.69 0.93
C ILE A 105 -9.82 2.70 -0.58
N ILE A 106 -10.71 1.83 -1.02
CA ILE A 106 -11.06 1.65 -2.43
C ILE A 106 -12.53 1.94 -2.65
N GLU A 107 -12.83 2.63 -3.73
CA GLU A 107 -14.19 2.77 -4.26
C GLU A 107 -14.41 1.81 -5.44
N ASP A 108 -15.52 1.06 -5.41
CA ASP A 108 -16.15 0.54 -6.63
C ASP A 108 -17.05 1.64 -7.21
N GLU A 109 -16.55 2.40 -8.18
CA GLU A 109 -17.26 3.54 -8.76
C GLU A 109 -18.56 3.13 -9.46
N LYS A 110 -18.67 1.88 -9.92
CA LYS A 110 -19.89 1.35 -10.56
C LYS A 110 -21.02 1.18 -9.54
N ARG A 111 -20.69 0.90 -8.29
CA ARG A 111 -21.67 0.64 -7.21
C ARG A 111 -21.74 1.74 -6.16
N LYS A 112 -20.80 2.70 -6.19
CA LYS A 112 -20.67 3.77 -5.20
C LYS A 112 -20.49 3.21 -3.78
N LEU A 113 -19.66 2.18 -3.67
CA LEU A 113 -19.34 1.52 -2.40
C LEU A 113 -17.85 1.68 -2.09
N LEU A 114 -17.56 1.95 -0.82
CA LEU A 114 -16.21 1.98 -0.28
C LEU A 114 -15.93 0.69 0.51
N PHE A 115 -14.71 0.17 0.39
CA PHE A 115 -14.20 -0.93 1.19
C PHE A 115 -12.72 -0.75 1.47
N SER A 116 -12.21 -1.45 2.49
CA SER A 116 -10.81 -1.41 2.91
C SER A 116 -10.05 -2.65 2.44
N CYS A 117 -8.78 -2.44 2.12
CA CYS A 117 -7.78 -3.49 1.94
C CYS A 117 -6.61 -3.18 2.87
N ASP A 118 -6.20 -4.15 3.70
CA ASP A 118 -5.37 -3.87 4.88
C ASP A 118 -3.98 -4.53 4.76
N PRO A 119 -3.00 -3.88 4.10
CA PRO A 119 -1.63 -4.37 4.08
C PRO A 119 -0.92 -4.09 5.41
N GLN A 120 0.19 -4.80 5.64
CA GLN A 120 1.02 -4.64 6.83
C GLN A 120 2.47 -4.36 6.43
N VAL A 121 3.12 -3.44 7.16
CA VAL A 121 4.53 -3.11 6.96
C VAL A 121 5.29 -3.28 8.26
N GLY A 122 6.36 -4.07 8.23
CA GLY A 122 7.37 -4.14 9.28
C GLY A 122 8.54 -3.25 8.92
N ASN A 123 8.84 -2.26 9.76
CA ASN A 123 10.07 -1.50 9.71
C ASN A 123 11.05 -2.09 10.73
N ASP A 124 12.27 -2.36 10.32
CA ASP A 124 13.39 -2.64 11.22
C ASP A 124 14.71 -2.17 10.56
N PRO A 125 15.25 -1.00 10.94
CA PRO A 125 16.48 -0.47 10.34
C PRO A 125 17.74 -1.26 10.70
N GLN A 126 17.66 -2.20 11.64
CA GLN A 126 18.81 -2.97 12.12
C GLN A 126 18.87 -4.35 11.48
N ILE A 127 17.74 -4.93 11.10
CA ILE A 127 17.70 -6.24 10.44
C ILE A 127 18.10 -6.12 8.97
N SER A 128 19.02 -6.97 8.51
CA SER A 128 19.24 -7.15 7.07
C SER A 128 18.45 -8.37 6.61
N PRO A 129 17.68 -8.30 5.52
CA PRO A 129 17.11 -9.50 4.91
C PRO A 129 18.26 -10.48 4.59
N GLN A 130 18.09 -11.76 4.92
CA GLN A 130 18.98 -12.83 4.41
C GLN A 130 18.66 -13.13 2.94
#